data_AF-A0A2E9R350-F1
#
_entry.id   AF-A0A2E9R350-F1
#
_cell.length_a   1.000
_cell.length_b   1.000
_cell.length_c   1.000
_cell.angle_alpha   90.00
_cell.angle_beta   90.00
_cell.angle_gamma   90.00
#
_symmetry.space_group_name_H-M   'P 1'
#
loop_
_entity.id
_entity.type
_entity.pdbx_description
1 polymer ?
#
loop_
_entity_poly.entity_id
_entity_poly.type
_entity_poly.pdbx_seq_one_letter_code
_entity_poly.pdbx_strand_id
1 'polypeptide(L)'
;MHNHKLNTRLSALTTLFTHWRYAISETHIHHTKGKNPPMENKQPLSAKSIVGQLLPYVLTIGILVWVFNNLTTQISDEVHTLHTTQSSRLQRDFAQRDSILLKDKSKRLYCSIYNVKLHKACKGHVDFLIVQKQGQVFIQRTKGSRIPAGASLRVSYTKKVTIGEMWTLISKADLTLFIPVMLLHLLIFFFADMSSFGLAYKWFNAPDMTWKEILEARAGPYVVQIGLPQLAELMFPLYMWRVKKVPFVETMSANTWANVLDYTALLSVITPAVIYNVMVDPVIPVIGMKWLIGVGVCWLLVLSGIIYLASPLGKQLAKYYTPPHQREEQQTQAPPKEEQSILHSIGKFHDVFRAFAFATWSQGFRVYGARLLFVLSSLLSNLVALWAMGANIPLSLAMIGIPIITASIFTPVSVGGYGGPQLIAWFLFVKLGNAAKADQIVAYSLLWSTSFMIGRALFGGFYIRGFWRRTFGDKR
;
A
#
# COMPACT_ATOMS: atom_id res chain seq x y z
N MET A 1 22.43 18.18 9.42
CA MET A 1 22.61 16.70 9.45
C MET A 1 21.45 15.88 8.87
N HIS A 2 20.18 16.35 8.85
CA HIS A 2 19.06 15.56 8.27
C HIS A 2 19.08 15.48 6.73
N ASN A 3 19.53 16.55 6.04
CA ASN A 3 19.60 16.56 4.56
C ASN A 3 20.66 15.60 3.99
N HIS A 4 21.76 15.37 4.71
CA HIS A 4 22.81 14.49 4.21
C HIS A 4 22.35 13.03 4.16
N LYS A 5 21.54 12.57 5.14
CA LYS A 5 20.95 11.22 5.13
C LYS A 5 19.88 11.06 4.06
N LEU A 6 19.16 12.13 3.68
CA LEU A 6 18.16 12.08 2.61
C LEU A 6 18.83 11.98 1.22
N ASN A 7 19.92 12.71 1.00
CA ASN A 7 20.67 12.67 -0.27
C ASN A 7 21.33 11.30 -0.51
N THR A 8 21.89 10.67 0.53
CA THR A 8 22.44 9.30 0.40
C THR A 8 21.34 8.28 0.08
N ARG A 9 20.12 8.49 0.57
CA ARG A 9 18.95 7.63 0.29
C ARG A 9 18.44 7.78 -1.15
N LEU A 10 18.41 8.99 -1.68
CA LEU A 10 18.04 9.26 -3.07
C LEU A 10 19.09 8.73 -4.06
N SER A 11 20.37 8.81 -3.71
CA SER A 11 21.49 8.27 -4.51
C SER A 11 21.38 6.76 -4.72
N ALA A 12 21.09 5.97 -3.68
CA ALA A 12 20.96 4.52 -3.81
C ALA A 12 19.80 4.11 -4.75
N LEU A 13 18.67 4.85 -4.69
CA LEU A 13 17.55 4.64 -5.60
C LEU A 13 17.89 5.04 -7.05
N THR A 14 18.62 6.15 -7.24
CA THR A 14 19.02 6.58 -8.60
C THR A 14 20.00 5.60 -9.23
N THR A 15 20.94 5.02 -8.48
CA THR A 15 21.86 3.98 -8.96
C THR A 15 21.12 2.71 -9.41
N LEU A 16 20.06 2.33 -8.67
CA LEU A 16 19.17 1.22 -9.03
C LEU A 16 18.40 1.49 -10.33
N PHE A 17 17.89 2.71 -10.50
CA PHE A 17 17.23 3.13 -11.75
C PHE A 17 18.20 3.23 -12.94
N THR A 18 19.46 3.61 -12.73
CA THR A 18 20.46 3.68 -13.82
C THR A 18 20.86 2.29 -14.31
N HIS A 19 21.06 1.33 -13.40
CA HIS A 19 21.33 -0.06 -13.79
C HIS A 19 20.14 -0.68 -14.54
N TRP A 20 18.92 -0.36 -14.10
CA TRP A 20 17.71 -0.79 -14.80
C TRP A 20 17.58 -0.16 -16.20
N ARG A 21 17.93 1.12 -16.35
CA ARG A 21 17.91 1.81 -17.64
C ARG A 21 18.97 1.26 -18.61
N TYR A 22 20.15 0.89 -18.11
CA TYR A 22 21.19 0.20 -18.89
C TYR A 22 20.72 -1.17 -19.37
N ALA A 23 20.08 -1.96 -18.51
CA ALA A 23 19.51 -3.27 -18.87
C ALA A 23 18.38 -3.18 -19.92
N ILE A 24 17.72 -2.02 -20.07
CA ILE A 24 16.72 -1.78 -21.12
C ILE A 24 17.40 -1.28 -22.41
N SER A 25 18.41 -0.42 -22.32
CA SER A 25 19.10 0.17 -23.46
C SER A 25 19.83 -0.86 -24.33
N GLU A 26 20.33 -1.95 -23.77
CA GLU A 26 21.01 -3.02 -24.52
C GLU A 26 20.07 -3.89 -25.37
N THR A 27 18.75 -3.72 -25.27
CA THR A 27 17.78 -4.51 -26.07
C THR A 27 17.39 -3.88 -27.42
N HIS A 28 18.08 -2.83 -27.88
CA HIS A 28 17.94 -2.36 -29.26
C HIS A 28 18.64 -3.31 -30.24
N ILE A 29 17.92 -4.37 -30.61
CA ILE A 29 18.33 -5.31 -31.66
C ILE A 29 18.22 -4.61 -33.02
N HIS A 30 19.37 -4.46 -33.69
CA HIS A 30 19.43 -4.11 -35.10
C HIS A 30 18.77 -5.22 -35.93
N HIS A 31 17.62 -4.91 -36.54
CA HIS A 31 17.02 -5.74 -37.59
C HIS A 31 17.87 -5.61 -38.87
N THR A 32 18.95 -6.38 -38.98
CA THR A 32 19.64 -6.59 -40.26
C THR A 32 18.91 -7.68 -41.05
N LYS A 33 18.26 -7.27 -42.15
CA LYS A 33 17.77 -8.18 -43.19
C LYS A 33 18.97 -8.83 -43.90
N GLY A 34 19.05 -10.16 -43.92
CA GLY A 34 19.71 -10.88 -45.00
C GLY A 34 20.64 -12.01 -44.59
N LYS A 35 20.38 -13.17 -45.23
CA LYS A 35 21.17 -14.42 -45.33
C LYS A 35 21.06 -15.42 -44.17
N ASN A 36 20.65 -16.63 -44.56
CA ASN A 36 20.55 -17.82 -43.72
C ASN A 36 21.90 -18.11 -43.04
N PRO A 37 21.95 -18.19 -41.69
CA PRO A 37 23.19 -18.53 -41.00
C PRO A 37 23.51 -20.03 -41.12
N PRO A 38 24.79 -20.41 -41.22
CA PRO A 38 25.23 -21.81 -41.16
C PRO A 38 24.92 -22.40 -39.77
N MET A 39 24.68 -23.72 -39.73
CA MET A 39 24.33 -24.46 -38.51
C MET A 39 25.30 -24.15 -37.36
N GLU A 40 24.81 -23.40 -36.39
CA GLU A 40 25.56 -22.91 -35.25
C GLU A 40 25.71 -24.03 -34.20
N ASN A 41 26.96 -24.32 -33.89
CA ASN A 41 27.38 -25.32 -32.91
C ASN A 41 26.79 -24.97 -31.54
N LYS A 42 25.97 -25.86 -30.96
CA LYS A 42 25.27 -25.64 -29.69
C LYS A 42 26.29 -25.42 -28.56
N GLN A 43 26.61 -24.16 -28.27
CA GLN A 43 27.45 -23.81 -27.13
C GLN A 43 26.83 -24.38 -25.84
N PRO A 44 27.65 -24.98 -24.97
CA PRO A 44 27.18 -25.52 -23.70
C PRO A 44 26.52 -24.41 -22.89
N LEU A 45 25.33 -24.70 -22.38
CA LEU A 45 24.54 -23.79 -21.55
C LEU A 45 25.40 -23.28 -20.39
N SER A 46 25.86 -22.03 -20.50
CA SER A 46 26.52 -21.31 -19.42
C SER A 46 25.62 -21.39 -18.18
N ALA A 47 26.13 -22.03 -17.13
CA ALA A 47 25.41 -22.20 -15.89
C ALA A 47 24.96 -20.83 -15.40
N LYS A 48 23.64 -20.62 -15.30
CA LYS A 48 23.08 -19.35 -14.83
C LYS A 48 23.70 -19.01 -13.48
N SER A 49 24.39 -17.86 -13.44
CA SER A 49 25.05 -17.34 -12.23
C SER A 49 24.13 -17.45 -11.02
N ILE A 50 24.59 -18.17 -9.99
CA ILE A 50 23.92 -18.31 -8.70
C ILE A 50 23.60 -16.93 -8.10
N VAL A 51 24.45 -15.92 -8.37
CA VAL A 51 24.25 -14.54 -7.94
C VAL A 51 22.95 -13.96 -8.50
N GLY A 52 22.65 -14.20 -9.78
CA GLY A 52 21.40 -13.73 -10.40
C GLY A 52 20.15 -14.38 -9.82
N GLN A 53 20.28 -15.60 -9.28
CA GLN A 53 19.17 -16.32 -8.64
C GLN A 53 18.97 -15.89 -7.18
N LEU A 54 20.05 -15.55 -6.46
CA LEU A 54 20.00 -15.18 -5.04
C LEU A 54 19.77 -13.69 -4.79
N LEU A 55 20.10 -12.81 -5.75
CA LEU A 55 20.00 -11.35 -5.60
C LEU A 55 18.62 -10.85 -5.11
N PRO A 56 17.48 -11.35 -5.61
CA PRO A 56 16.16 -10.90 -5.12
C PRO A 56 15.93 -11.21 -3.63
N TYR A 57 16.44 -12.33 -3.13
CA TYR A 57 16.28 -12.75 -1.73
C TYR A 57 17.14 -11.89 -0.80
N VAL A 58 18.39 -11.62 -1.18
CA VAL A 58 19.30 -10.75 -0.41
C VAL A 58 18.73 -9.33 -0.30
N LEU A 59 18.24 -8.77 -1.41
CA LEU A 59 17.57 -7.47 -1.41
C LEU A 59 16.34 -7.46 -0.49
N THR A 60 15.53 -8.50 -0.52
CA THR A 60 14.34 -8.63 0.33
C THR A 60 14.71 -8.63 1.82
N ILE A 61 15.71 -9.42 2.21
CA ILE A 61 16.20 -9.47 3.60
C ILE A 61 16.75 -8.10 4.02
N GLY A 62 17.56 -7.46 3.16
CA GLY A 62 18.13 -6.14 3.45
C GLY A 62 17.06 -5.05 3.68
N ILE A 63 16.00 -5.04 2.85
CA ILE A 63 14.86 -4.12 3.01
C ILE A 63 14.12 -4.38 4.32
N LEU A 64 13.83 -5.65 4.65
CA LEU A 64 13.16 -5.99 5.91
C LEU A 64 13.98 -5.52 7.11
N VAL A 65 15.27 -5.89 7.19
CA VAL A 65 16.17 -5.45 8.28
C VAL A 65 16.21 -3.93 8.39
N TRP A 66 16.25 -3.22 7.26
CA TRP A 66 16.25 -1.76 7.23
C TRP A 66 14.95 -1.13 7.75
N VAL A 67 13.79 -1.65 7.33
CA VAL A 67 12.48 -1.19 7.80
C VAL A 67 12.37 -1.40 9.31
N PHE A 68 12.65 -2.61 9.79
CA PHE A 68 12.48 -2.97 11.20
C PHE A 68 13.41 -2.22 12.15
N ASN A 69 14.65 -1.94 11.75
CA ASN A 69 15.61 -1.23 12.61
C ASN A 69 15.29 0.27 12.82
N ASN A 70 14.42 0.84 11.98
CA ASN A 70 14.10 2.27 11.99
C ASN A 70 12.67 2.61 12.42
N LEU A 71 11.90 1.66 12.95
CA LEU A 71 10.55 1.91 13.43
C LEU A 71 10.55 2.78 14.69
N THR A 72 9.94 3.96 14.59
CA THR A 72 9.66 4.85 15.72
C THR A 72 8.16 5.10 15.78
N THR A 73 7.55 5.01 16.96
CA THR A 73 6.13 5.33 17.13
C THR A 73 5.99 6.66 17.84
N GLN A 74 5.12 7.52 17.33
CA GLN A 74 4.76 8.74 18.02
C GLN A 74 3.62 8.42 19.00
N ILE A 75 3.91 8.54 20.29
CA ILE A 75 2.91 8.41 21.34
C ILE A 75 2.39 9.82 21.62
N SER A 76 1.10 10.01 21.45
CA SER A 76 0.44 11.28 21.78
C SER A 76 -0.51 11.07 22.94
N ASP A 77 -0.51 12.02 23.88
CA ASP A 77 -1.56 12.26 24.87
C ASP A 77 -1.49 11.47 26.19
N GLU A 78 -0.31 11.36 26.83
CA GLU A 78 -0.30 11.07 28.28
C GLU A 78 -0.65 12.33 29.07
N VAL A 79 -1.62 12.26 30.00
CA VAL A 79 -1.96 13.41 30.87
C VAL A 79 -1.18 13.30 32.19
N HIS A 80 -0.37 14.30 32.48
CA HIS A 80 0.43 14.39 33.69
C HIS A 80 0.15 15.69 34.42
N THR A 81 -0.08 15.62 35.74
CA THR A 81 -0.21 16.81 36.59
C THR A 81 1.16 17.13 37.19
N LEU A 82 1.71 18.30 36.88
CA LEU A 82 3.03 18.71 37.38
C LEU A 82 2.89 19.60 38.61
N HIS A 83 3.30 19.09 39.78
CA HIS A 83 3.41 19.87 41.01
C HIS A 83 4.76 20.61 41.09
N THR A 84 4.89 21.57 42.02
CA THR A 84 5.98 22.58 42.08
C THR A 84 7.39 22.02 42.03
N THR A 85 7.66 20.89 42.66
CA THR A 85 9.01 20.29 42.74
C THR A 85 9.02 18.81 42.39
N GLN A 86 7.86 18.18 42.23
CA GLN A 86 7.76 16.75 41.98
C GLN A 86 8.04 16.44 40.51
N SER A 87 8.91 15.47 40.28
CA SER A 87 9.11 14.87 38.98
C SER A 87 7.96 13.91 38.68
N SER A 88 7.24 14.10 37.56
CA SER A 88 6.28 13.12 37.08
C SER A 88 6.98 12.08 36.22
N ARG A 89 6.81 10.80 36.55
CA ARG A 89 7.33 9.69 35.76
C ARG A 89 6.45 9.49 34.53
N LEU A 90 7.03 9.47 33.33
CA LEU A 90 6.31 9.03 32.14
C LEU A 90 5.98 7.54 32.25
N GLN A 91 4.77 7.15 31.88
CA GLN A 91 4.31 5.78 32.09
C GLN A 91 5.13 4.75 31.29
N ARG A 92 5.80 5.18 30.23
CA ARG A 92 6.59 4.28 29.37
C ARG A 92 8.06 4.64 29.39
N ASP A 93 8.86 3.59 29.49
CA ASP A 93 10.31 3.67 29.38
C ASP A 93 10.73 3.99 27.93
N PHE A 94 11.93 4.55 27.75
CA PHE A 94 12.56 4.83 26.43
C PHE A 94 11.94 5.95 25.57
N ALA A 95 11.30 6.96 26.16
CA ALA A 95 10.93 8.18 25.44
C ALA A 95 12.18 8.90 24.90
N GLN A 96 12.20 9.25 23.60
CA GLN A 96 13.28 10.05 23.03
C GLN A 96 13.24 11.47 23.63
N ARG A 97 14.28 11.88 24.35
CA ARG A 97 14.29 13.15 25.11
C ARG A 97 13.99 14.39 24.24
N ASP A 98 14.47 14.40 23.01
CA ASP A 98 14.27 15.49 22.05
C ASP A 98 12.86 15.53 21.45
N SER A 99 12.07 14.46 21.61
CA SER A 99 10.73 14.33 21.05
C SER A 99 9.59 14.77 22.01
N ILE A 100 9.91 15.02 23.29
CA ILE A 100 8.90 15.31 24.32
C ILE A 100 8.34 16.71 24.13
N LEU A 101 7.02 16.80 23.95
CA LEU A 101 6.23 18.02 23.82
C LEU A 101 5.21 18.07 24.95
N LEU A 102 5.20 19.17 25.70
CA LEU A 102 4.20 19.46 26.72
C LEU A 102 3.21 20.50 26.21
N LYS A 103 1.91 20.20 26.32
CA LYS A 103 0.82 21.11 25.99
C LYS A 103 -0.18 21.19 27.13
N ASP A 104 -0.71 22.37 27.43
CA ASP A 104 -1.89 22.47 28.32
C ASP A 104 -3.21 22.21 27.56
N LYS A 105 -4.33 22.32 28.27
CA LYS A 105 -5.69 22.24 27.71
C LYS A 105 -5.93 23.28 26.62
N SER A 106 -5.29 24.45 26.71
CA SER A 106 -5.34 25.54 25.73
C SER A 106 -4.39 25.34 24.55
N LYS A 107 -3.74 24.16 24.45
CA LYS A 107 -2.76 23.80 23.42
C LYS A 107 -1.50 24.67 23.42
N ARG A 108 -1.23 25.43 24.49
CA ARG A 108 0.00 26.20 24.64
C ARG A 108 1.17 25.23 24.82
N LEU A 109 2.21 25.40 24.01
CA LEU A 109 3.43 24.59 24.05
C LEU A 109 4.39 25.12 25.12
N TYR A 110 4.91 24.21 25.93
CA TYR A 110 5.96 24.49 26.92
C TYR A 110 7.31 23.99 26.44
N CYS A 111 8.38 24.61 26.93
CA CYS A 111 9.71 24.53 26.34
C CYS A 111 10.68 23.70 27.19
N SER A 112 11.49 22.89 26.52
CA SER A 112 12.55 22.09 27.14
C SER A 112 13.88 22.38 26.45
N ILE A 113 14.97 22.31 27.22
CA ILE A 113 16.34 22.52 26.70
C ILE A 113 16.76 21.40 25.73
N TYR A 114 16.14 20.22 25.81
CA TYR A 114 16.53 19.05 25.02
C TYR A 114 15.93 19.04 23.61
N ASN A 115 14.89 19.85 23.34
CA ASN A 115 14.32 19.98 22.00
C ASN A 115 14.85 21.27 21.36
N VAL A 116 15.92 21.16 20.57
CA VAL A 116 16.62 22.31 19.97
C VAL A 116 15.69 23.22 19.15
N LYS A 117 14.72 22.64 18.42
CA LYS A 117 13.75 23.41 17.63
C LYS A 117 12.83 24.22 18.54
N LEU A 118 12.31 23.59 19.59
CA LEU A 118 11.43 24.22 20.55
C LEU A 118 12.17 25.28 21.38
N HIS A 119 13.39 24.97 21.82
CA HIS A 119 14.21 25.88 22.60
C HIS A 119 14.50 27.21 21.86
N LYS A 120 14.79 27.13 20.55
CA LYS A 120 14.92 28.32 19.69
C LYS A 120 13.63 29.12 19.60
N ALA A 121 12.49 28.46 19.42
CA ALA A 121 11.18 29.13 19.38
C ALA A 121 10.83 29.82 20.70
N CYS A 122 11.39 29.36 21.81
CA CYS A 122 11.11 29.86 23.16
C CYS A 122 12.10 30.91 23.67
N LYS A 123 12.96 31.45 22.81
CA LYS A 123 13.92 32.51 23.16
C LYS A 123 14.76 32.18 24.41
N GLY A 124 15.16 30.91 24.56
CA GLY A 124 15.99 30.47 25.69
C GLY A 124 15.22 30.14 26.99
N HIS A 125 13.91 30.40 27.07
CA HIS A 125 13.13 29.98 28.23
C HIS A 125 13.01 28.45 28.30
N VAL A 126 13.18 27.91 29.51
CA VAL A 126 13.03 26.48 29.81
C VAL A 126 11.94 26.35 30.86
N ASP A 127 10.81 25.76 30.48
CA ASP A 127 9.67 25.54 31.38
C ASP A 127 9.77 24.19 32.12
N PHE A 128 10.47 23.22 31.54
CA PHE A 128 10.67 21.91 32.14
C PHE A 128 12.00 21.27 31.74
N LEU A 129 12.48 20.37 32.60
CA LEU A 129 13.62 19.51 32.38
C LEU A 129 13.16 18.06 32.22
N ILE A 130 13.90 17.33 31.40
CA ILE A 130 13.74 15.90 31.23
C ILE A 130 14.90 15.24 31.97
N VAL A 131 14.58 14.45 32.99
CA VAL A 131 15.56 13.74 33.81
C VAL A 131 15.40 12.26 33.54
N GLN A 132 16.48 11.56 33.20
CA GLN A 132 16.45 10.11 33.01
C GLN A 132 17.14 9.43 34.18
N LYS A 133 16.42 8.55 34.89
CA LYS A 133 16.96 7.75 35.99
C LYS A 133 16.62 6.29 35.75
N GLN A 134 17.61 5.41 35.71
CA GLN A 134 17.42 3.95 35.54
C GLN A 134 16.53 3.57 34.33
N GLY A 135 16.75 4.23 33.18
CA GLY A 135 15.96 3.99 31.96
C GLY A 135 14.58 4.66 31.91
N GLN A 136 14.08 5.14 33.05
CA GLN A 136 12.81 5.85 33.17
C GLN A 136 12.99 7.34 32.88
N VAL A 137 12.00 7.94 32.23
CA VAL A 137 12.02 9.36 31.87
C VAL A 137 11.06 10.12 32.78
N PHE A 138 11.58 11.18 33.40
CA PHE A 138 10.85 12.04 34.30
C PHE A 138 10.78 13.46 33.73
N ILE A 139 9.64 14.10 33.93
CA ILE A 139 9.42 15.50 33.59
C ILE A 139 9.40 16.29 34.89
N GLN A 140 10.26 17.30 34.98
CA GLN A 140 10.38 18.15 36.17
C GLN A 140 10.22 19.61 35.76
N ARG A 141 9.38 20.35 36.50
CA ARG A 141 9.21 21.79 36.29
C ARG A 141 10.49 22.55 36.69
N THR A 142 10.90 23.54 35.90
CA THR A 142 12.01 24.44 36.27
C THR A 142 11.57 25.52 37.26
N LYS A 143 12.53 26.08 38.00
CA LYS A 143 12.34 27.36 38.71
C LYS A 143 12.13 28.46 37.67
N GLY A 144 11.05 29.23 37.79
CA GLY A 144 10.67 30.25 36.80
C GLY A 144 9.88 29.73 35.59
N SER A 145 9.45 28.46 35.60
CA SER A 145 8.59 27.89 34.56
C SER A 145 7.26 28.64 34.42
N ARG A 146 6.77 28.77 33.18
CA ARG A 146 5.44 29.31 32.88
C ARG A 146 4.31 28.30 33.14
N ILE A 147 4.63 27.05 33.45
CA ILE A 147 3.68 26.00 33.79
C ILE A 147 3.12 26.29 35.20
N PRO A 148 1.81 26.52 35.37
CA PRO A 148 1.22 26.69 36.69
C PRO A 148 1.42 25.45 37.57
N ALA A 149 1.59 25.65 38.88
CA ALA A 149 1.63 24.55 39.84
C ALA A 149 0.31 23.75 39.79
N GLY A 150 0.40 22.42 39.64
CA GLY A 150 -0.78 21.55 39.55
C GLY A 150 -1.48 21.60 38.18
N ALA A 151 -0.86 22.19 37.16
CA ALA A 151 -1.40 22.13 35.81
C ALA A 151 -1.38 20.70 35.26
N SER A 152 -2.51 20.25 34.72
CA SER A 152 -2.59 19.02 33.92
C SER A 152 -2.11 19.30 32.50
N LEU A 153 -1.01 18.65 32.12
CA LEU A 153 -0.38 18.77 30.82
C LEU A 153 -0.56 17.48 30.03
N ARG A 154 -0.80 17.63 28.73
CA ARG A 154 -0.69 16.55 27.76
C ARG A 154 0.75 16.46 27.30
N VAL A 155 1.34 15.29 27.47
CA VAL A 155 2.66 14.92 27.00
C VAL A 155 2.50 14.13 25.71
N SER A 156 3.21 14.55 24.67
CA SER A 156 3.39 13.77 23.44
C SER A 156 4.88 13.52 23.27
N TYR A 157 5.29 12.29 22.95
CA TYR A 157 6.68 11.93 22.73
C TYR A 157 6.80 10.79 21.73
N THR A 158 7.92 10.72 21.03
CA THR A 158 8.27 9.59 20.16
C THR A 158 8.94 8.52 21.00
N LYS A 159 8.37 7.33 21.04
CA LYS A 159 9.00 6.14 21.59
C LYS A 159 9.68 5.38 20.46
N LYS A 160 10.95 5.04 20.64
CA LYS A 160 11.55 4.02 19.78
C LYS A 160 11.02 2.67 20.25
N VAL A 161 10.18 2.03 19.46
CA VAL A 161 9.71 0.69 19.80
C VAL A 161 10.82 -0.27 19.45
N THR A 162 11.24 -1.07 20.43
CA THR A 162 12.27 -2.09 20.18
C THR A 162 11.64 -3.33 19.55
N ILE A 163 12.41 -4.06 18.75
CA ILE A 163 11.96 -5.33 18.17
C ILE A 163 11.58 -6.32 19.28
N GLY A 164 12.30 -6.32 20.40
CA GLY A 164 11.98 -7.17 21.56
C GLY A 164 10.62 -6.87 22.19
N GLU A 165 10.25 -5.59 22.35
CA GLU A 165 8.91 -5.20 22.82
C GLU A 165 7.81 -5.66 21.87
N MET A 166 8.01 -5.46 20.56
CA MET A 166 7.05 -5.93 19.53
C MET A 166 6.92 -7.45 19.55
N TRP A 167 8.03 -8.16 19.64
CA TRP A 167 8.04 -9.62 19.75
C TRP A 167 7.28 -10.09 20.98
N THR A 168 7.48 -9.42 22.13
CA THR A 168 6.79 -9.76 23.38
C THR A 168 5.28 -9.51 23.28
N LEU A 169 4.85 -8.49 22.54
CA LEU A 169 3.43 -8.24 22.28
C LEU A 169 2.84 -9.29 21.34
N ILE A 170 3.53 -9.62 20.25
CA ILE A 170 3.07 -10.61 19.27
C ILE A 170 3.08 -12.03 19.86
N SER A 171 4.08 -12.38 20.69
CA SER A 171 4.16 -13.69 21.32
C SER A 171 3.05 -13.97 22.33
N LYS A 172 2.36 -12.91 22.78
CA LYS A 172 1.18 -12.98 23.66
C LYS A 172 -0.14 -12.93 22.90
N ALA A 173 -0.10 -12.76 21.58
CA ALA A 173 -1.30 -12.71 20.77
C ALA A 173 -1.98 -14.08 20.71
N ASP A 174 -3.31 -14.12 20.77
CA ASP A 174 -4.06 -15.36 20.53
C ASP A 174 -4.12 -15.65 19.02
N LEU A 175 -3.22 -16.51 18.56
CA LEU A 175 -3.09 -16.86 17.15
C LEU A 175 -4.08 -17.96 16.71
N THR A 176 -4.82 -18.56 17.65
CA THR A 176 -5.67 -19.74 17.41
C THR A 176 -6.71 -19.47 16.34
N LEU A 177 -7.41 -18.33 16.44
CA LEU A 177 -8.39 -17.90 15.45
C LEU A 177 -7.75 -17.14 14.28
N PHE A 178 -6.67 -16.39 14.55
CA PHE A 178 -6.03 -15.54 13.54
C PHE A 178 -5.43 -16.34 12.38
N ILE A 179 -4.67 -17.41 12.66
CA ILE A 179 -3.99 -18.21 11.62
C ILE A 179 -4.99 -18.79 10.60
N PRO A 180 -6.04 -19.54 10.98
CA PRO A 180 -6.97 -20.12 10.01
C PRO A 180 -7.72 -19.05 9.21
N VAL A 181 -8.10 -17.93 9.85
CA VAL A 181 -8.77 -16.81 9.16
C VAL A 181 -7.82 -16.11 8.18
N MET A 182 -6.55 -15.92 8.54
CA MET A 182 -5.53 -15.36 7.65
C MET A 182 -5.26 -16.29 6.46
N LEU A 183 -5.17 -17.61 6.67
CA LEU A 183 -5.02 -18.59 5.59
C LEU A 183 -6.22 -18.54 4.62
N LEU A 184 -7.44 -18.49 5.16
CA LEU A 184 -8.64 -18.33 4.35
C LEU A 184 -8.63 -17.01 3.57
N HIS A 185 -8.25 -15.91 4.21
CA HIS A 185 -8.12 -14.61 3.57
C HIS A 185 -7.10 -14.63 2.43
N LEU A 186 -5.95 -15.26 2.63
CA LEU A 186 -4.91 -15.40 1.61
C LEU A 186 -5.40 -16.17 0.37
N LEU A 187 -6.17 -17.25 0.58
CA LEU A 187 -6.81 -18.00 -0.51
C LEU A 187 -7.83 -17.15 -1.25
N ILE A 188 -8.74 -16.49 -0.52
CA ILE A 188 -9.75 -15.60 -1.11
C ILE A 188 -9.07 -14.48 -1.89
N PHE A 189 -8.05 -13.83 -1.32
CA PHE A 189 -7.28 -12.79 -1.98
C PHE A 189 -6.65 -13.30 -3.28
N PHE A 190 -5.97 -14.45 -3.23
CA PHE A 190 -5.35 -15.05 -4.41
C PHE A 190 -6.39 -15.29 -5.52
N PHE A 191 -7.49 -15.96 -5.23
CA PHE A 191 -8.52 -16.24 -6.23
C PHE A 191 -9.25 -14.98 -6.71
N ALA A 192 -9.50 -14.02 -5.81
CA ALA A 192 -10.10 -12.74 -6.17
C ALA A 192 -9.17 -11.97 -7.12
N ASP A 193 -7.87 -11.91 -6.85
CA ASP A 193 -6.88 -11.23 -7.69
C ASP A 193 -6.75 -11.87 -9.08
N MET A 194 -6.76 -13.21 -9.16
CA MET A 194 -6.76 -13.92 -10.45
C MET A 194 -8.06 -13.73 -11.23
N SER A 195 -9.20 -13.77 -10.55
CA SER A 195 -10.53 -13.66 -11.18
C SER A 195 -10.88 -12.23 -11.58
N SER A 196 -10.30 -11.23 -10.92
CA SER A 196 -10.53 -9.82 -11.22
C SER A 196 -9.58 -9.35 -12.31
N PHE A 197 -8.31 -9.15 -11.96
CA PHE A 197 -7.29 -8.65 -12.87
C PHE A 197 -6.98 -9.68 -13.96
N GLY A 198 -6.74 -10.94 -13.59
CA GLY A 198 -6.38 -11.98 -14.56
C GLY A 198 -7.42 -12.16 -15.67
N LEU A 199 -8.71 -12.18 -15.31
CA LEU A 199 -9.79 -12.22 -16.29
C LEU A 199 -9.98 -10.91 -17.04
N ALA A 200 -9.81 -9.74 -16.40
CA ALA A 200 -9.88 -8.46 -17.09
C ALA A 200 -8.85 -8.39 -18.23
N TYR A 201 -7.62 -8.84 -17.98
CA TYR A 201 -6.59 -8.90 -19.02
C TYR A 201 -6.93 -9.89 -20.12
N LYS A 202 -7.47 -11.07 -19.76
CA LYS A 202 -7.94 -12.02 -20.76
C LYS A 202 -9.05 -11.43 -21.63
N TRP A 203 -10.03 -10.77 -21.04
CA TRP A 203 -11.16 -10.21 -21.78
C TRP A 203 -10.78 -9.03 -22.67
N PHE A 204 -9.92 -8.13 -22.20
CA PHE A 204 -9.69 -6.85 -22.86
C PHE A 204 -8.35 -6.74 -23.60
N ASN A 205 -7.37 -7.59 -23.28
CA ASN A 205 -6.00 -7.44 -23.76
C ASN A 205 -5.47 -8.67 -24.51
N ALA A 206 -5.63 -9.88 -23.94
CA ALA A 206 -5.08 -11.12 -24.49
C ALA A 206 -6.06 -12.31 -24.32
N PRO A 207 -7.05 -12.45 -25.21
CA PRO A 207 -8.07 -13.51 -25.12
C PRO A 207 -7.51 -14.94 -25.17
N ASP A 208 -6.36 -15.11 -25.82
CA ASP A 208 -5.61 -16.35 -25.95
C ASP A 208 -4.90 -16.78 -24.65
N MET A 209 -4.90 -15.92 -23.61
CA MET A 209 -4.20 -16.20 -22.37
C MET A 209 -4.82 -17.39 -21.63
N THR A 210 -4.01 -18.41 -21.36
CA THR A 210 -4.48 -19.59 -20.60
C THR A 210 -4.46 -19.30 -19.10
N TRP A 211 -5.26 -20.04 -18.33
CA TRP A 211 -5.30 -19.90 -16.86
C TRP A 211 -3.92 -20.05 -16.22
N LYS A 212 -3.10 -20.99 -16.71
CA LYS A 212 -1.73 -21.16 -16.23
C LYS A 212 -0.89 -19.90 -16.44
N GLU A 213 -1.03 -19.22 -17.57
CA GLU A 213 -0.30 -17.97 -17.82
C GLU A 213 -0.81 -16.85 -16.93
N ILE A 214 -2.12 -16.77 -16.67
CA ILE A 214 -2.70 -15.78 -15.75
C ILE A 214 -2.10 -15.95 -14.35
N LEU A 215 -2.09 -17.19 -13.85
CA LEU A 215 -1.50 -17.53 -12.55
C LEU A 215 -0.01 -17.14 -12.52
N GLU A 216 0.76 -17.52 -13.54
CA GLU A 216 2.18 -17.19 -13.61
C GLU A 216 2.42 -15.68 -13.68
N ALA A 217 1.69 -14.97 -14.55
CA ALA A 217 1.83 -13.54 -14.78
C ALA A 217 1.48 -12.70 -13.54
N ARG A 218 0.41 -13.06 -12.81
CA ARG A 218 -0.07 -12.29 -11.65
C ARG A 218 0.50 -12.74 -10.32
N ALA A 219 0.58 -14.04 -10.06
CA ALA A 219 1.07 -14.55 -8.78
C ALA A 219 2.59 -14.49 -8.68
N GLY A 220 3.33 -14.71 -9.78
CA GLY A 220 4.80 -14.68 -9.78
C GLY A 220 5.37 -13.41 -9.12
N PRO A 221 4.93 -12.20 -9.51
CA PRO A 221 5.35 -10.94 -8.89
C PRO A 221 5.09 -10.80 -7.38
N TYR A 222 4.27 -11.64 -6.74
CA TYR A 222 4.04 -11.55 -5.29
C TYR A 222 5.31 -11.71 -4.45
N VAL A 223 6.31 -12.45 -4.94
CA VAL A 223 7.63 -12.55 -4.27
C VAL A 223 8.33 -11.19 -4.24
N VAL A 224 8.25 -10.44 -5.34
CA VAL A 224 8.88 -9.12 -5.45
C VAL A 224 8.14 -8.09 -4.59
N GLN A 225 6.84 -8.28 -4.39
CA GLN A 225 5.99 -7.39 -3.59
C GLN A 225 6.44 -7.28 -2.13
N ILE A 226 7.16 -8.27 -1.58
CA ILE A 226 7.73 -8.24 -0.22
C ILE A 226 8.64 -7.04 -0.02
N GLY A 227 9.53 -6.79 -0.99
CA GLY A 227 10.49 -5.68 -0.91
C GLY A 227 10.02 -4.43 -1.65
N LEU A 228 9.40 -4.61 -2.83
CA LEU A 228 9.11 -3.54 -3.77
C LEU A 228 7.70 -3.71 -4.38
N PRO A 229 6.63 -3.37 -3.65
CA PRO A 229 5.26 -3.48 -4.15
C PRO A 229 5.03 -2.75 -5.48
N GLN A 230 5.60 -1.56 -5.62
CA GLN A 230 5.45 -0.74 -6.82
C GLN A 230 6.09 -1.43 -8.03
N LEU A 231 7.22 -2.12 -7.84
CA LEU A 231 7.86 -2.88 -8.91
C LEU A 231 7.01 -4.11 -9.28
N ALA A 232 6.46 -4.81 -8.28
CA ALA A 232 5.59 -5.97 -8.51
C ALA A 232 4.36 -5.62 -9.36
N GLU A 233 3.73 -4.46 -9.13
CA GLU A 233 2.61 -4.00 -9.96
C GLU A 233 3.01 -3.68 -11.41
N LEU A 234 4.27 -3.27 -11.65
CA LEU A 234 4.80 -3.03 -13.00
C LEU A 234 5.23 -4.31 -13.74
N MET A 235 5.51 -5.39 -13.00
CA MET A 235 5.94 -6.66 -13.60
C MET A 235 4.85 -7.29 -14.47
N PHE A 236 3.58 -7.09 -14.13
CA PHE A 236 2.49 -7.62 -14.94
C PHE A 236 2.33 -6.88 -16.29
N PRO A 237 2.24 -5.53 -16.34
CA PRO A 237 2.31 -4.79 -17.61
C PRO A 237 3.56 -5.10 -18.43
N LEU A 238 4.69 -5.32 -17.78
CA LEU A 238 5.93 -5.75 -18.44
C LEU A 238 5.76 -7.13 -19.11
N TYR A 239 5.14 -8.09 -18.43
CA TYR A 239 4.78 -9.40 -19.00
C TYR A 239 3.89 -9.23 -20.23
N MET A 240 2.82 -8.43 -20.12
CA MET A 240 1.88 -8.21 -21.23
C MET A 240 2.56 -7.59 -22.44
N TRP A 241 3.43 -6.60 -22.22
CA TRP A 241 4.19 -5.97 -23.30
C TRP A 241 5.20 -6.90 -23.95
N ARG A 242 6.02 -7.62 -23.17
CA ARG A 242 7.08 -8.47 -23.73
C ARG A 242 6.57 -9.77 -24.33
N VAL A 243 5.64 -10.44 -23.64
CA VAL A 243 5.18 -11.79 -23.99
C VAL A 243 3.98 -11.73 -24.91
N LYS A 244 2.95 -10.96 -24.56
CA LYS A 244 1.68 -10.86 -25.30
C LYS A 244 1.63 -9.71 -26.31
N LYS A 245 2.68 -8.89 -26.40
CA LYS A 245 2.77 -7.73 -27.31
C LYS A 245 1.66 -6.70 -27.13
N VAL A 246 1.05 -6.66 -25.94
CA VAL A 246 0.01 -5.69 -25.62
C VAL A 246 0.65 -4.37 -25.19
N PRO A 247 0.25 -3.22 -25.77
CA PRO A 247 0.71 -1.90 -25.31
C PRO A 247 0.46 -1.66 -23.82
N PHE A 248 1.40 -0.96 -23.18
CA PHE A 248 1.33 -0.68 -21.74
C PHE A 248 0.05 0.07 -21.34
N VAL A 249 -0.38 1.06 -22.15
CA VAL A 249 -1.58 1.88 -21.88
C VAL A 249 -2.84 1.04 -21.80
N GLU A 250 -2.99 0.03 -22.67
CA GLU A 250 -4.14 -0.86 -22.65
C GLU A 250 -4.15 -1.79 -21.44
N THR A 251 -2.97 -2.21 -21.00
CA THR A 251 -2.86 -3.00 -19.77
C THR A 251 -3.24 -2.14 -18.56
N MET A 252 -2.82 -0.88 -18.55
CA MET A 252 -3.24 0.09 -17.52
C MET A 252 -4.75 0.35 -17.55
N SER A 253 -5.38 0.30 -18.72
CA SER A 253 -6.84 0.42 -18.82
C SER A 253 -7.58 -0.68 -18.07
N ALA A 254 -7.23 -1.96 -18.33
CA ALA A 254 -7.83 -3.09 -17.63
C ALA A 254 -7.54 -3.07 -16.13
N ASN A 255 -6.33 -2.67 -15.74
CA ASN A 255 -5.96 -2.48 -14.33
C ASN A 255 -6.82 -1.40 -13.66
N THR A 256 -7.01 -0.27 -14.33
CA THR A 256 -7.83 0.86 -13.83
C THR A 256 -9.29 0.46 -13.69
N TRP A 257 -9.82 -0.27 -14.68
CA TRP A 257 -11.19 -0.81 -14.62
C TRP A 257 -11.40 -1.73 -13.42
N ALA A 258 -10.50 -2.68 -13.20
CA ALA A 258 -10.56 -3.55 -12.03
C ALA A 258 -10.43 -2.75 -10.72
N ASN A 259 -9.50 -1.80 -10.63
CA ASN A 259 -9.32 -0.95 -9.45
C ASN A 259 -10.56 -0.11 -9.11
N VAL A 260 -11.29 0.41 -10.11
CA VAL A 260 -12.56 1.11 -9.85
C VAL A 260 -13.58 0.19 -9.20
N LEU A 261 -13.64 -1.08 -9.62
CA LEU A 261 -14.52 -2.07 -8.99
C LEU A 261 -14.04 -2.44 -7.58
N ASP A 262 -12.73 -2.48 -7.32
CA ASP A 262 -12.17 -2.64 -5.97
C ASP A 262 -12.63 -1.50 -5.04
N TYR A 263 -12.49 -0.25 -5.48
CA TYR A 263 -12.95 0.92 -4.72
C TYR A 263 -14.47 0.92 -4.53
N THR A 264 -15.22 0.45 -5.51
CA THR A 264 -16.68 0.31 -5.40
C THR A 264 -17.04 -0.73 -4.32
N ALA A 265 -16.35 -1.88 -4.30
CA ALA A 265 -16.54 -2.90 -3.26
C ALA A 265 -16.19 -2.39 -1.85
N LEU A 266 -15.11 -1.59 -1.72
CA LEU A 266 -14.76 -0.93 -0.47
C LEU A 266 -15.86 0.04 -0.01
N LEU A 267 -16.37 0.88 -0.92
CA LEU A 267 -17.45 1.83 -0.64
C LEU A 267 -18.73 1.11 -0.19
N SER A 268 -19.06 -0.04 -0.78
CA SER A 268 -20.21 -0.86 -0.38
C SER A 268 -20.15 -1.33 1.07
N VAL A 269 -18.96 -1.52 1.64
CA VAL A 269 -18.79 -1.87 3.06
C VAL A 269 -18.78 -0.63 3.94
N ILE A 270 -18.13 0.46 3.50
CA ILE A 270 -18.04 1.71 4.27
C ILE A 270 -19.41 2.41 4.40
N THR A 271 -20.21 2.41 3.33
CA THR A 271 -21.47 3.15 3.25
C THR A 271 -22.49 2.77 4.34
N PRO A 272 -22.87 1.48 4.50
CA PRO A 272 -23.81 1.10 5.55
C PRO A 272 -23.26 1.41 6.95
N ALA A 273 -21.95 1.28 7.17
CA ALA A 273 -21.33 1.60 8.46
C ALA A 273 -21.36 3.11 8.79
N VAL A 274 -21.15 3.97 7.79
CA VAL A 274 -21.30 5.43 7.94
C VAL A 274 -22.76 5.80 8.19
N ILE A 275 -23.70 5.22 7.44
CA ILE A 275 -25.14 5.45 7.66
C ILE A 275 -25.54 5.04 9.08
N TYR A 276 -25.14 3.85 9.52
CA TYR A 276 -25.42 3.35 10.86
C TYR A 276 -24.85 4.28 11.94
N ASN A 277 -23.58 4.72 11.79
CA ASN A 277 -22.95 5.63 12.75
C ASN A 277 -23.63 7.01 12.80
N VAL A 278 -24.15 7.50 11.67
CA VAL A 278 -24.80 8.83 11.62
C VAL A 278 -26.25 8.77 12.10
N MET A 279 -26.99 7.72 11.75
CA MET A 279 -28.45 7.66 11.91
C MET A 279 -28.92 6.83 13.09
N VAL A 280 -28.15 5.83 13.53
CA VAL A 280 -28.60 4.85 14.53
C VAL A 280 -27.83 5.01 15.84
N ASP A 281 -26.51 4.90 15.80
CA ASP A 281 -25.67 4.95 17.00
C ASP A 281 -24.37 5.73 16.70
N PRO A 282 -24.24 6.99 17.17
CA PRO A 282 -23.06 7.83 16.95
C PRO A 282 -21.88 7.42 17.84
N VAL A 283 -21.46 6.16 17.71
CA VAL A 283 -20.29 5.57 18.38
C VAL A 283 -19.04 6.39 18.12
N ILE A 284 -18.91 6.97 16.93
CA ILE A 284 -17.76 7.77 16.50
C ILE A 284 -18.24 9.19 16.16
N PRO A 285 -18.24 10.13 17.12
CA PRO A 285 -18.80 11.47 16.91
C PRO A 285 -18.16 12.27 15.77
N VAL A 286 -16.92 11.93 15.39
CA VAL A 286 -16.20 12.59 14.30
C VAL A 286 -16.71 12.16 12.92
N ILE A 287 -17.31 10.97 12.80
CA ILE A 287 -17.88 10.46 11.56
C ILE A 287 -19.34 10.91 11.46
N GLY A 288 -19.52 12.19 11.16
CA GLY A 288 -20.85 12.81 11.00
C GLY A 288 -21.30 12.94 9.54
N MET A 289 -22.27 13.83 9.32
CA MET A 289 -22.89 14.09 8.00
C MET A 289 -21.90 14.35 6.86
N LYS A 290 -20.74 14.96 7.15
CA LYS A 290 -19.69 15.22 6.14
C LYS A 290 -19.16 13.93 5.50
N TRP A 291 -19.03 12.85 6.26
CA TRP A 291 -18.63 11.54 5.73
C TRP A 291 -19.71 10.96 4.84
N LEU A 292 -20.98 11.09 5.22
CA LEU A 292 -22.11 10.64 4.41
C LEU A 292 -22.17 11.39 3.08
N ILE A 293 -21.95 12.71 3.08
CA ILE A 293 -21.82 13.51 1.85
C ILE A 293 -20.66 13.00 0.99
N GLY A 294 -19.48 12.76 1.58
CA GLY A 294 -18.32 12.24 0.87
C GLY A 294 -18.60 10.88 0.21
N VAL A 295 -19.25 9.96 0.93
CA VAL A 295 -19.70 8.67 0.40
C VAL A 295 -20.73 8.86 -0.72
N GLY A 296 -21.69 9.78 -0.56
CA GLY A 296 -22.68 10.11 -1.58
C GLY A 296 -22.05 10.62 -2.87
N VAL A 297 -21.06 11.51 -2.78
CA VAL A 297 -20.28 11.99 -3.94
C VAL A 297 -19.56 10.84 -4.63
N CYS A 298 -18.92 9.95 -3.88
CA CYS A 298 -18.26 8.77 -4.46
C CYS A 298 -19.24 7.87 -5.22
N TRP A 299 -20.43 7.60 -4.65
CA TRP A 299 -21.47 6.82 -5.35
C TRP A 299 -22.01 7.53 -6.58
N LEU A 300 -22.20 8.85 -6.54
CA LEU A 300 -22.61 9.62 -7.72
C LEU A 300 -21.58 9.50 -8.85
N LEU A 301 -20.28 9.50 -8.55
CA LEU A 301 -19.23 9.27 -9.55
C LEU A 301 -19.29 7.86 -10.13
N VAL A 302 -19.46 6.84 -9.29
CA VAL A 302 -19.61 5.44 -9.74
C VAL A 302 -20.85 5.29 -10.63
N LEU A 303 -22.00 5.80 -10.19
CA LEU A 303 -23.26 5.75 -10.94
C LEU A 303 -23.15 6.52 -12.26
N SER A 304 -22.51 7.68 -12.25
CA SER A 304 -22.28 8.47 -13.46
C SER A 304 -21.39 7.73 -14.45
N GLY A 305 -20.33 7.06 -13.99
CA GLY A 305 -19.51 6.17 -14.82
C GLY A 305 -20.33 5.03 -15.41
N ILE A 306 -21.16 4.38 -14.60
CA ILE A 306 -22.05 3.28 -15.03
C ILE A 306 -23.05 3.77 -16.10
N ILE A 307 -23.74 4.88 -15.86
CA ILE A 307 -24.71 5.48 -16.80
C ILE A 307 -24.02 5.87 -18.10
N TYR A 308 -22.84 6.49 -18.01
CA TYR A 308 -22.04 6.86 -19.17
C TYR A 308 -21.69 5.65 -20.03
N LEU A 309 -21.28 4.53 -19.43
CA LEU A 309 -20.98 3.29 -20.16
C LEU A 309 -22.22 2.64 -20.78
N ALA A 310 -23.38 2.77 -20.14
CA ALA A 310 -24.65 2.30 -20.69
C ALA A 310 -25.18 3.20 -21.83
N SER A 311 -24.75 4.46 -21.88
CA SER A 311 -25.26 5.48 -22.80
C SER A 311 -24.85 5.23 -24.27
N PRO A 312 -25.60 5.79 -25.24
CA PRO A 312 -25.20 5.76 -26.66
C PRO A 312 -23.83 6.37 -26.91
N LEU A 313 -23.43 7.39 -26.14
CA LEU A 313 -22.11 8.03 -26.26
C LEU A 313 -20.98 7.06 -25.89
N GLY A 314 -21.13 6.31 -24.80
CA GLY A 314 -20.18 5.27 -24.42
C GLY A 314 -20.04 4.20 -25.50
N LYS A 315 -21.17 3.77 -26.08
CA LYS A 315 -21.19 2.81 -27.21
C LYS A 315 -20.61 3.39 -28.50
N GLN A 316 -20.80 4.67 -28.78
CA GLN A 316 -20.19 5.34 -29.93
C GLN A 316 -18.68 5.46 -29.76
N LEU A 317 -18.21 5.82 -28.56
CA LEU A 317 -16.79 5.82 -28.23
C LEU A 317 -16.17 4.43 -28.33
N ALA A 318 -16.91 3.38 -27.94
CA ALA A 318 -16.49 2.00 -28.12
C ALA A 318 -16.15 1.66 -29.59
N LYS A 319 -16.85 2.25 -30.57
CA LYS A 319 -16.61 2.02 -32.02
C LYS A 319 -15.28 2.59 -32.51
N TYR A 320 -14.74 3.61 -31.85
CA TYR A 320 -13.45 4.19 -32.22
C TYR A 320 -12.26 3.37 -31.72
N TYR A 321 -12.48 2.38 -30.84
CA TYR A 321 -11.42 1.49 -30.42
C TYR A 321 -11.36 0.26 -31.33
N THR A 322 -10.28 0.13 -32.08
CA THR A 322 -10.03 -1.08 -32.88
C THR A 322 -9.88 -2.29 -31.94
N PRO A 323 -10.66 -3.37 -32.11
CA PRO A 323 -10.46 -4.64 -31.40
C PRO A 323 -9.03 -5.17 -31.61
N PRO A 324 -8.45 -5.89 -30.64
CA PRO A 324 -7.07 -6.39 -30.76
C PRO A 324 -6.82 -7.20 -32.04
N HIS A 325 -7.79 -8.04 -32.43
CA HIS A 325 -7.69 -8.92 -33.60
C HIS A 325 -7.67 -8.18 -34.95
N GLN A 326 -8.22 -6.95 -35.02
CA GLN A 326 -8.27 -6.17 -36.27
C GLN A 326 -7.03 -5.29 -36.49
N ARG A 327 -6.11 -5.22 -35.52
CA ARG A 327 -4.91 -4.37 -35.63
C ARG A 327 -3.85 -4.93 -36.54
N GLU A 328 -3.69 -6.24 -36.60
CA GLU A 328 -2.70 -6.87 -37.47
C GLU A 328 -3.00 -6.55 -38.93
N GLU A 329 -4.29 -6.51 -39.30
CA GLU A 329 -4.73 -6.09 -40.62
C GLU A 329 -4.48 -4.59 -40.86
N GLN A 330 -4.84 -3.72 -39.90
CA GLN A 330 -4.67 -2.26 -40.03
C GLN A 330 -3.22 -1.78 -40.03
N GLN A 331 -2.29 -2.46 -39.32
CA GLN A 331 -0.87 -2.08 -39.31
C GLN A 331 -0.20 -2.20 -40.68
N THR A 332 -0.79 -2.94 -41.62
CA THR A 332 -0.25 -3.09 -42.97
C THR A 332 -0.52 -1.86 -43.84
N GLN A 333 -1.45 -0.98 -43.45
CA GLN A 333 -1.82 0.23 -44.19
C GLN A 333 -1.27 1.47 -43.45
N ALA A 334 -0.11 1.97 -43.88
CA ALA A 334 0.53 3.14 -43.27
C ALA A 334 -0.30 4.42 -43.53
N PRO A 335 -0.82 5.11 -42.50
CA PRO A 335 -1.57 6.34 -42.70
C PRO A 335 -0.63 7.55 -42.91
N PRO A 336 -1.11 8.64 -43.55
CA PRO A 336 -0.31 9.84 -43.87
C PRO A 336 0.23 10.56 -42.61
N LYS A 337 1.46 11.11 -42.73
CA LYS A 337 2.35 11.49 -41.61
C LYS A 337 1.95 12.74 -40.80
N GLU A 338 1.12 13.65 -41.32
CA GLU A 338 0.94 14.99 -40.72
C GLU A 338 -0.29 15.12 -39.80
N GLU A 339 -1.40 14.45 -40.11
CA GLU A 339 -2.62 14.53 -39.28
C GLU A 339 -2.57 13.67 -38.00
N GLN A 340 -1.51 12.87 -37.86
CA GLN A 340 -1.37 11.91 -36.77
C GLN A 340 -1.00 12.55 -35.43
N SER A 341 -0.33 13.69 -35.36
CA SER A 341 0.29 14.16 -34.09
C SER A 341 -0.70 14.46 -32.95
N ILE A 342 -1.74 15.26 -33.22
CA ILE A 342 -2.70 15.71 -32.21
C ILE A 342 -3.73 14.61 -31.90
N LEU A 343 -4.27 13.98 -32.95
CA LEU A 343 -5.22 12.88 -32.82
C LEU A 343 -4.60 11.65 -32.14
N HIS A 344 -3.31 11.37 -32.35
CA HIS A 344 -2.61 10.29 -31.66
C HIS A 344 -2.39 10.57 -30.18
N SER A 345 -2.18 11.83 -29.79
CA SER A 345 -2.04 12.20 -28.37
C SER A 345 -3.37 12.10 -27.63
N ILE A 346 -4.46 12.57 -28.26
CA ILE A 346 -5.83 12.42 -27.72
C ILE A 346 -6.24 10.94 -27.68
N GLY A 347 -5.97 10.18 -28.75
CA GLY A 347 -6.25 8.74 -28.83
C GLY A 347 -5.57 7.93 -27.73
N LYS A 348 -4.31 8.24 -27.41
CA LYS A 348 -3.58 7.57 -26.32
C LYS A 348 -4.21 7.78 -24.94
N PHE A 349 -4.83 8.92 -24.69
CA PHE A 349 -5.53 9.14 -23.41
C PHE A 349 -6.83 8.35 -23.36
N HIS A 350 -7.55 8.28 -24.48
CA HIS A 350 -8.76 7.46 -24.61
C HIS A 350 -8.49 5.97 -24.40
N ASP A 351 -7.35 5.45 -24.83
CA ASP A 351 -6.96 4.04 -24.61
C ASP A 351 -6.96 3.63 -23.13
N VAL A 352 -6.81 4.57 -22.18
CA VAL A 352 -6.90 4.31 -20.74
C VAL A 352 -8.33 3.89 -20.33
N PHE A 353 -9.36 4.31 -21.07
CA PHE A 353 -10.76 3.97 -20.80
C PHE A 353 -11.28 2.80 -21.64
N ARG A 354 -10.43 2.19 -22.47
CA ARG A 354 -10.81 1.12 -23.39
C ARG A 354 -11.52 -0.04 -22.70
N ALA A 355 -10.99 -0.55 -21.58
CA ALA A 355 -11.59 -1.65 -20.85
C ALA A 355 -13.01 -1.32 -20.36
N PHE A 356 -13.27 -0.06 -19.97
CA PHE A 356 -14.60 0.37 -19.56
C PHE A 356 -15.59 0.32 -20.73
N ALA A 357 -15.17 0.72 -21.93
CA ALA A 357 -16.02 0.73 -23.11
C ALA A 357 -16.43 -0.68 -23.60
N PHE A 358 -15.58 -1.69 -23.36
CA PHE A 358 -15.84 -3.08 -23.76
C PHE A 358 -16.41 -3.96 -22.65
N ALA A 359 -16.38 -3.50 -21.39
CA ALA A 359 -16.86 -4.29 -20.27
C ALA A 359 -18.37 -4.51 -20.35
N THR A 360 -18.78 -5.79 -20.29
CA THR A 360 -20.17 -6.17 -20.13
C THR A 360 -20.58 -6.11 -18.65
N TRP A 361 -21.88 -5.96 -18.40
CA TRP A 361 -22.43 -6.01 -17.04
C TRP A 361 -22.10 -7.30 -16.30
N SER A 362 -22.15 -8.44 -17.00
CA SER A 362 -21.82 -9.74 -16.40
C SER A 362 -20.36 -9.80 -15.94
N GLN A 363 -19.44 -9.28 -16.73
CA GLN A 363 -18.02 -9.17 -16.34
C GLN A 363 -17.85 -8.23 -15.14
N GLY A 364 -18.52 -7.08 -15.15
CA GLY A 364 -18.52 -6.13 -14.04
C GLY A 364 -19.01 -6.76 -12.72
N PHE A 365 -20.17 -7.43 -12.74
CA PHE A 365 -20.72 -8.10 -11.56
C PHE A 365 -19.83 -9.23 -11.05
N ARG A 366 -19.22 -10.02 -11.93
CA ARG A 366 -18.28 -11.08 -11.53
C ARG A 366 -17.06 -10.53 -10.81
N VAL A 367 -16.44 -9.49 -11.37
CA VAL A 367 -15.27 -8.85 -10.77
C VAL A 367 -15.65 -8.14 -9.47
N TYR A 368 -16.74 -7.37 -9.47
CA TYR A 368 -17.26 -6.73 -8.26
C TYR A 368 -17.54 -7.74 -7.14
N GLY A 369 -18.20 -8.87 -7.45
CA GLY A 369 -18.47 -9.92 -6.46
C GLY A 369 -17.21 -10.54 -5.87
N ALA A 370 -16.22 -10.85 -6.71
CA ALA A 370 -14.92 -11.34 -6.25
C ALA A 370 -14.21 -10.32 -5.34
N ARG A 371 -14.30 -9.02 -5.66
CA ARG A 371 -13.71 -7.95 -4.86
C ARG A 371 -14.44 -7.67 -3.58
N LEU A 372 -15.76 -7.73 -3.57
CA LEU A 372 -16.56 -7.64 -2.36
C LEU A 372 -16.20 -8.77 -1.41
N LEU A 373 -16.07 -10.01 -1.91
CA LEU A 373 -15.62 -11.15 -1.11
C LEU A 373 -14.22 -10.93 -0.55
N PHE A 374 -13.29 -10.40 -1.35
CA PHE A 374 -11.97 -10.00 -0.87
C PHE A 374 -12.06 -8.98 0.26
N VAL A 375 -12.81 -7.88 0.09
CA VAL A 375 -12.97 -6.85 1.12
C VAL A 375 -13.57 -7.41 2.40
N LEU A 376 -14.60 -8.26 2.31
CA LEU A 376 -15.21 -8.92 3.47
C LEU A 376 -14.24 -9.86 4.19
N SER A 377 -13.44 -10.63 3.45
CA SER A 377 -12.40 -11.47 4.06
C SER A 377 -11.27 -10.64 4.68
N SER A 378 -10.93 -9.49 4.09
CA SER A 378 -9.97 -8.53 4.65
C SER A 378 -10.52 -7.95 5.95
N LEU A 379 -11.79 -7.54 5.96
CA LEU A 379 -12.49 -7.06 7.15
C LEU A 379 -12.41 -8.08 8.28
N LEU A 380 -12.78 -9.34 8.00
CA LEU A 380 -12.74 -10.42 8.99
C LEU A 380 -11.32 -10.69 9.50
N SER A 381 -10.34 -10.84 8.61
CA SER A 381 -8.96 -11.16 9.02
C SER A 381 -8.30 -10.04 9.82
N ASN A 382 -8.52 -8.78 9.46
CA ASN A 382 -8.01 -7.65 10.22
C ASN A 382 -8.74 -7.51 11.58
N LEU A 383 -10.05 -7.76 11.63
CA LEU A 383 -10.80 -7.72 12.89
C LEU A 383 -10.30 -8.80 13.87
N VAL A 384 -10.10 -10.02 13.40
CA VAL A 384 -9.53 -11.11 14.20
C VAL A 384 -8.09 -10.80 14.61
N ALA A 385 -7.29 -10.17 13.76
CA ALA A 385 -5.93 -9.73 14.12
C ALA A 385 -5.94 -8.64 15.21
N LEU A 386 -6.91 -7.72 15.18
CA LEU A 386 -7.11 -6.73 16.24
C LEU A 386 -7.49 -7.42 17.56
N TRP A 387 -8.41 -8.37 17.52
CA TRP A 387 -8.80 -9.17 18.70
C TRP A 387 -7.64 -9.99 19.26
N ALA A 388 -6.82 -10.59 18.39
CA ALA A 388 -5.62 -11.32 18.80
C ALA A 388 -4.65 -10.42 19.58
N MET A 389 -4.64 -9.10 19.32
CA MET A 389 -3.85 -8.11 20.04
C MET A 389 -4.59 -7.48 21.25
N GLY A 390 -5.78 -7.98 21.59
CA GLY A 390 -6.64 -7.46 22.66
C GLY A 390 -7.25 -6.09 22.37
N ALA A 391 -7.36 -5.69 21.10
CA ALA A 391 -8.00 -4.45 20.68
C ALA A 391 -9.49 -4.70 20.39
N ASN A 392 -10.36 -4.16 21.24
CA ASN A 392 -11.81 -4.28 21.11
C ASN A 392 -12.37 -3.09 20.30
N ILE A 393 -12.29 -3.21 18.97
CA ILE A 393 -12.78 -2.17 18.06
C ILE A 393 -14.29 -2.34 17.81
N PRO A 394 -15.12 -1.29 17.98
CA PRO A 394 -16.52 -1.33 17.58
C PRO A 394 -16.69 -1.71 16.11
N LEU A 395 -17.66 -2.58 15.79
CA LEU A 395 -17.83 -3.10 14.44
C LEU A 395 -18.05 -2.00 13.39
N SER A 396 -18.81 -0.95 13.71
CA SER A 396 -19.00 0.21 12.83
C SER A 396 -17.68 0.91 12.49
N LEU A 397 -16.81 1.12 13.49
CA LEU A 397 -15.48 1.70 13.30
C LEU A 397 -14.58 0.77 12.46
N ALA A 398 -14.65 -0.54 12.70
CA ALA A 398 -13.91 -1.54 11.95
C ALA A 398 -14.34 -1.59 10.47
N MET A 399 -15.65 -1.57 10.20
CA MET A 399 -16.22 -1.56 8.84
C MET A 399 -15.89 -0.29 8.05
N ILE A 400 -15.61 0.82 8.71
CA ILE A 400 -15.12 2.04 8.04
C ILE A 400 -13.60 1.97 7.89
N GLY A 401 -12.89 1.66 8.97
CA GLY A 401 -11.45 1.80 9.02
C GLY A 401 -10.68 0.71 8.28
N ILE A 402 -11.09 -0.55 8.39
CA ILE A 402 -10.36 -1.66 7.77
C ILE A 402 -10.37 -1.56 6.24
N PRO A 403 -11.48 -1.25 5.56
CA PRO A 403 -11.46 -1.02 4.11
C PRO A 403 -10.49 0.10 3.71
N ILE A 404 -10.44 1.21 4.44
CA ILE A 404 -9.52 2.32 4.15
C ILE A 404 -8.05 1.89 4.38
N ILE A 405 -7.77 1.17 5.47
CA ILE A 405 -6.45 0.59 5.75
C ILE A 405 -6.05 -0.36 4.62
N THR A 406 -6.95 -1.25 4.21
CA THR A 406 -6.74 -2.21 3.13
C THR A 406 -6.44 -1.50 1.81
N ALA A 407 -7.23 -0.49 1.45
CA ALA A 407 -7.01 0.31 0.26
C ALA A 407 -5.61 0.96 0.27
N SER A 408 -5.19 1.49 1.42
CA SER A 408 -3.90 2.16 1.55
C SER A 408 -2.69 1.26 1.32
N ILE A 409 -2.83 -0.06 1.49
CA ILE A 409 -1.76 -1.04 1.20
C ILE A 409 -1.34 -0.97 -0.27
N PHE A 410 -2.30 -0.72 -1.17
CA PHE A 410 -2.11 -0.69 -2.61
C PHE A 410 -1.76 0.72 -3.14
N THR A 411 -1.68 1.72 -2.27
CA THR A 411 -1.32 3.09 -2.64
C THR A 411 0.17 3.36 -2.42
N PRO A 412 0.77 4.34 -3.12
CA PRO A 412 2.21 4.62 -3.03
C PRO A 412 2.68 5.15 -1.66
N VAL A 413 1.79 5.28 -0.67
CA VAL A 413 2.16 5.64 0.72
C VAL A 413 2.58 4.43 1.56
N SER A 414 2.55 3.23 0.99
CA SER A 414 2.88 1.96 1.66
C SER A 414 4.16 1.35 1.09
N VAL A 415 5.06 0.91 1.98
CA VAL A 415 6.22 0.07 1.62
C VAL A 415 5.96 -1.31 2.21
N GLY A 416 5.66 -2.29 1.36
CA GLY A 416 5.38 -3.68 1.79
C GLY A 416 4.16 -3.84 2.71
N GLY A 417 3.21 -2.90 2.71
CA GLY A 417 2.07 -2.92 3.64
C GLY A 417 2.36 -2.26 5.00
N TYR A 418 3.51 -1.59 5.15
CA TYR A 418 3.91 -0.88 6.38
C TYR A 418 3.86 0.63 6.22
N GLY A 419 3.83 1.36 7.35
CA GLY A 419 3.84 2.82 7.39
C GLY A 419 2.46 3.44 7.13
N GLY A 420 2.01 3.49 5.87
CA GLY A 420 0.72 4.10 5.50
C GLY A 420 -0.49 3.43 6.19
N PRO A 421 -0.69 2.11 6.01
CA PRO A 421 -1.75 1.37 6.68
C PRO A 421 -1.69 1.48 8.21
N GLN A 422 -0.49 1.48 8.78
CA GLN A 422 -0.25 1.65 10.23
C GLN A 422 -0.70 3.03 10.73
N LEU A 423 -0.35 4.09 10.00
CA LEU A 423 -0.71 5.46 10.35
C LEU A 423 -2.23 5.65 10.29
N ILE A 424 -2.87 5.10 9.26
CA ILE A 424 -4.33 5.16 9.12
C ILE A 424 -5.01 4.37 10.24
N ALA A 425 -4.54 3.15 10.54
CA ALA A 425 -5.06 2.35 11.64
C ALA A 425 -4.91 3.07 12.99
N TRP A 426 -3.74 3.68 13.24
CA TRP A 426 -3.50 4.45 14.46
C TRP A 426 -4.45 5.65 14.54
N PHE A 427 -4.59 6.40 13.45
CA PHE A 427 -5.48 7.56 13.42
C PHE A 427 -6.93 7.17 13.66
N LEU A 428 -7.43 6.12 12.99
CA LEU A 428 -8.82 5.71 13.10
C LEU A 428 -9.13 5.04 14.44
N PHE A 429 -8.32 4.06 14.88
CA PHE A 429 -8.64 3.24 16.04
C PHE A 429 -8.13 3.82 17.37
N VAL A 430 -7.03 4.58 17.36
CA VAL A 430 -6.49 5.22 18.56
C VAL A 430 -6.99 6.65 18.66
N LYS A 431 -6.76 7.46 17.62
CA LYS A 431 -6.96 8.91 17.73
C LYS A 431 -8.43 9.33 17.61
N LEU A 432 -9.15 8.76 16.65
CA LEU A 432 -10.57 9.06 16.44
C LEU A 432 -11.48 8.19 17.30
N GLY A 433 -11.24 6.88 17.31
CA GLY A 433 -12.11 5.92 17.99
C GLY A 433 -11.82 5.73 19.48
N ASN A 434 -10.62 6.08 19.96
CA ASN A 434 -10.16 5.77 21.32
C ASN A 434 -10.42 4.30 21.73
N ALA A 435 -10.39 3.38 20.76
CA ALA A 435 -10.81 1.99 20.91
C ALA A 435 -9.64 1.02 21.08
N ALA A 436 -8.41 1.47 20.80
CA ALA A 436 -7.20 0.70 21.00
C ALA A 436 -6.04 1.58 21.44
N LYS A 437 -5.03 0.93 22.03
CA LYS A 437 -3.76 1.58 22.35
C LYS A 437 -2.84 1.58 21.13
N ALA A 438 -1.93 2.57 21.07
CA ALA A 438 -1.03 2.73 19.93
C ALA A 438 -0.10 1.52 19.71
N ASP A 439 0.38 0.90 20.79
CA ASP A 439 1.18 -0.33 20.73
C ASP A 439 0.40 -1.53 20.18
N GLN A 440 -0.85 -1.70 20.59
CA GLN A 440 -1.73 -2.75 20.05
C GLN A 440 -1.91 -2.60 18.54
N ILE A 441 -2.16 -1.37 18.05
CA ILE A 441 -2.34 -1.12 16.61
C ILE A 441 -1.06 -1.35 15.81
N VAL A 442 0.09 -0.95 16.34
CA VAL A 442 1.37 -1.18 15.68
C VAL A 442 1.68 -2.68 15.62
N ALA A 443 1.42 -3.41 16.70
CA ALA A 443 1.59 -4.88 16.75
C ALA A 443 0.60 -5.62 15.85
N TYR A 444 -0.67 -5.22 15.83
CA TYR A 444 -1.69 -5.75 14.92
C TYR A 444 -1.26 -5.58 13.46
N SER A 445 -0.87 -4.37 13.07
CA SER A 445 -0.50 -4.14 11.68
C SER A 445 0.77 -4.87 11.32
N LEU A 446 1.71 -5.04 12.26
CA LEU A 446 2.89 -5.86 12.02
C LEU A 446 2.52 -7.33 11.81
N LEU A 447 1.69 -7.89 12.68
CA LEU A 447 1.19 -9.26 12.60
C LEU A 447 0.47 -9.50 11.28
N TRP A 448 -0.55 -8.70 10.98
CA TRP A 448 -1.39 -8.87 9.79
C TRP A 448 -0.57 -8.66 8.50
N SER A 449 0.18 -7.56 8.38
CA SER A 449 0.96 -7.28 7.17
C SER A 449 2.06 -8.31 6.95
N THR A 450 2.76 -8.75 8.00
CA THR A 450 3.80 -9.78 7.87
C THR A 450 3.21 -11.11 7.40
N SER A 451 2.14 -11.58 8.04
CA SER A 451 1.48 -12.83 7.65
C SER A 451 0.92 -12.76 6.22
N PHE A 452 0.31 -11.63 5.85
CA PHE A 452 -0.21 -11.42 4.49
C PHE A 452 0.91 -11.46 3.45
N MET A 453 2.03 -10.76 3.70
CA MET A 453 3.17 -10.72 2.78
C MET A 453 3.86 -12.09 2.66
N ILE A 454 4.05 -12.81 3.76
CA ILE A 454 4.58 -14.19 3.73
C ILE A 454 3.65 -15.10 2.94
N GLY A 455 2.34 -15.06 3.20
CA GLY A 455 1.38 -15.87 2.47
C GLY A 455 1.41 -15.63 0.96
N ARG A 456 1.44 -14.36 0.55
CA ARG A 456 1.59 -13.98 -0.87
C ARG A 456 2.91 -14.43 -1.46
N ALA A 457 4.01 -14.30 -0.72
CA ALA A 457 5.32 -14.77 -1.14
C ALA A 457 5.32 -16.28 -1.41
N LEU A 458 4.65 -17.06 -0.55
CA LEU A 458 4.51 -18.51 -0.74
C LEU A 458 3.77 -18.83 -2.03
N PHE A 459 2.61 -18.20 -2.29
CA PHE A 459 1.91 -18.35 -3.57
C PHE A 459 2.79 -17.95 -4.75
N GLY A 460 3.45 -16.79 -4.69
CA GLY A 460 4.31 -16.32 -5.77
C GLY A 460 5.53 -17.21 -6.00
N GLY A 461 6.08 -17.82 -4.95
CA GLY A 461 7.22 -18.73 -5.03
C GLY A 461 6.95 -19.93 -5.94
N PHE A 462 5.71 -20.44 -5.97
CA PHE A 462 5.32 -21.50 -6.89
C PHE A 462 5.33 -21.08 -8.36
N TYR A 463 5.04 -19.81 -8.64
CA TYR A 463 4.80 -19.30 -10.00
C TYR A 463 5.94 -18.44 -10.57
N ILE A 464 6.85 -17.92 -9.73
CA ILE A 464 7.91 -16.98 -10.13
C ILE A 464 8.84 -17.56 -11.20
N ARG A 465 9.11 -18.87 -11.17
CA ARG A 465 9.95 -19.52 -12.19
C ARG A 465 9.31 -19.46 -13.57
N GLY A 466 8.00 -19.73 -13.66
CA GLY A 466 7.24 -19.66 -14.92
C GLY A 466 7.18 -18.24 -15.45
N PHE A 467 6.85 -17.29 -14.56
CA PHE A 467 6.90 -15.86 -14.84
C PHE A 467 8.27 -15.43 -15.41
N TRP A 468 9.35 -15.71 -14.69
CA TRP A 468 10.69 -15.22 -15.03
C TRP A 468 11.17 -15.80 -16.36
N ARG A 469 10.94 -17.10 -16.58
CA ARG A 469 11.32 -17.77 -17.82
C ARG A 469 10.63 -17.16 -19.04
N ARG A 470 9.35 -16.82 -18.93
CA ARG A 470 8.58 -16.26 -20.05
C ARG A 470 8.89 -14.78 -20.31
N THR A 471 9.04 -13.99 -19.24
CA THR A 471 9.25 -12.54 -19.35
C THR A 471 10.69 -12.18 -19.72
N PHE A 472 11.67 -12.93 -19.21
CA PHE A 472 13.09 -12.60 -19.29
C PHE A 472 13.97 -13.70 -19.86
N GLY A 473 13.44 -14.92 -20.07
CA GLY A 473 14.21 -15.95 -20.75
C GLY A 473 14.42 -15.58 -22.22
N ASP A 474 15.64 -15.81 -22.73
CA ASP A 474 15.92 -15.67 -24.14
C ASP A 474 14.93 -16.53 -24.93
N LYS A 475 14.12 -15.85 -25.76
CA LYS A 475 13.37 -16.51 -26.83
C LYS A 475 14.40 -16.95 -27.87
N ARG A 476 15.01 -18.12 -27.65
CA ARG A 476 15.67 -18.85 -28.73
C ARG A 476 14.62 -19.40 -29.68
#